data_AF-A0A9E1RGE4-F1
#
_entry.id   AF-A0A9E1RGE4-F1
#
_cell.length_a   1.000
_cell.length_b   1.000
_cell.length_c   1.000
_cell.angle_alpha   90.00
_cell.angle_beta   90.00
_cell.angle_gamma   90.00
#
_symmetry.space_group_name_H-M   'P 1'
#
loop_
_entity.id
_entity.type
_entity.pdbx_description
1 polymer ?
#
loop_
_entity_poly.entity_id
_entity_poly.type
_entity_poly.pdbx_seq_one_letter_code
_entity_poly.pdbx_strand_id
1 'polypeptide(L)'
;MNDLTLHVLTPAEYVFLETKNQDGVYNDATRKKLYSIIEKLKQGKANSSRAEKKLYRIFHSANFGIHFDKNLETRETISHSGKIKISAKFEGEIIAKAVLIEKTASVAANIAAEVVMCKGKVFGDIRATHKIKITKDAEVKGDIHSPNFIIEKGAVFDGRCSMPNVKKPSLLLQLGKALKKTG
;
A
#
# COMPACT_ATOMS: atom_id res chain seq x y z
N MET A 1 -6.22 -19.20 32.76
CA MET A 1 -5.55 -19.38 31.45
C MET A 1 -6.56 -20.05 30.55
N ASN A 2 -7.13 -19.34 29.58
CA ASN A 2 -8.14 -19.92 28.69
C ASN A 2 -7.47 -20.94 27.78
N ASP A 3 -7.90 -22.19 27.88
CA ASP A 3 -7.36 -23.31 27.13
C ASP A 3 -7.87 -23.23 25.68
N LEU A 4 -7.14 -22.48 24.85
CA LEU A 4 -7.42 -22.43 23.42
C LEU A 4 -7.00 -23.76 22.79
N THR A 5 -7.99 -24.58 22.44
CA THR A 5 -7.77 -25.79 21.65
C THR A 5 -7.45 -25.42 20.20
N LEU A 6 -6.20 -25.63 19.81
CA LEU A 6 -5.68 -25.46 18.45
C LEU A 6 -5.32 -26.83 17.87
N HIS A 7 -5.53 -27.01 16.57
CA HIS A 7 -5.34 -28.31 15.90
C HIS A 7 -4.39 -28.21 14.71
N VAL A 8 -4.27 -27.04 14.08
CA VAL A 8 -3.45 -26.78 12.90
C VAL A 8 -2.30 -25.85 13.24
N LEU A 9 -2.56 -24.83 14.07
CA LEU A 9 -1.56 -23.84 14.45
C LEU A 9 -0.94 -24.17 15.80
N THR A 10 0.34 -23.85 15.93
CA THR A 10 0.95 -23.72 17.26
C THR A 10 0.38 -22.49 17.99
N PRO A 11 0.37 -22.46 19.33
CA PRO A 11 -0.04 -21.27 20.09
C PRO A 11 0.73 -20.01 19.68
N ALA A 12 2.02 -20.14 19.37
CA ALA A 12 2.84 -19.04 18.90
C ALA A 12 2.43 -18.52 17.51
N GLU A 13 2.07 -19.41 16.57
CA GLU A 13 1.57 -19.01 15.25
C GLU A 13 0.19 -18.35 15.33
N TYR A 14 -0.69 -18.86 16.21
CA TYR A 14 -1.99 -18.25 16.48
C TYR A 14 -1.81 -16.80 16.95
N VAL A 15 -1.05 -16.58 18.02
CA VAL A 15 -0.78 -15.23 18.56
C VAL A 15 -0.08 -14.36 17.51
N PHE A 16 0.88 -14.93 16.77
CA PHE A 16 1.59 -14.19 15.73
C PHE A 16 0.63 -13.67 14.66
N LEU A 17 -0.29 -14.50 14.14
CA LEU A 17 -1.26 -14.09 13.12
C LEU A 17 -2.33 -13.14 13.69
N GLU A 18 -2.84 -13.43 14.88
CA GLU A 18 -3.87 -12.64 15.56
C GLU A 18 -3.42 -11.19 15.83
N THR A 19 -2.13 -10.97 16.06
CA THR A 19 -1.58 -9.63 16.31
C THR A 19 -1.30 -8.81 15.03
N LYS A 20 -1.54 -9.36 13.83
CA LYS A 20 -1.28 -8.66 12.56
C LYS A 20 -2.55 -8.10 11.92
N ASN A 21 -2.34 -7.18 10.99
CA ASN A 21 -3.38 -6.56 10.18
C ASN A 21 -3.35 -7.18 8.78
N GLN A 22 -4.50 -7.62 8.27
CA GLN A 22 -4.69 -8.22 6.94
C GLN A 22 -4.23 -7.30 5.79
N ASP A 23 -4.26 -5.98 5.99
CA ASP A 23 -3.82 -4.96 5.03
C ASP A 23 -2.54 -4.24 5.50
N GLY A 24 -1.84 -4.86 6.46
CA GLY A 24 -0.61 -4.40 7.05
C GLY A 24 0.57 -4.45 6.06
N VAL A 25 1.61 -3.72 6.42
CA VAL A 25 2.85 -3.63 5.65
C VAL A 25 3.97 -4.21 6.49
N TYR A 26 4.70 -5.18 5.94
CA TYR A 26 5.65 -6.00 6.68
C TYR A 26 6.93 -6.24 5.88
N ASN A 27 8.03 -6.50 6.57
CA ASN A 27 9.28 -6.93 5.92
C ASN A 27 9.16 -8.36 5.35
N ASP A 28 10.11 -8.74 4.50
CA ASP A 28 10.09 -10.01 3.77
C ASP A 28 9.94 -11.24 4.68
N ALA A 29 10.76 -11.33 5.74
CA ALA A 29 10.72 -12.45 6.69
C ALA A 29 9.35 -12.60 7.37
N THR A 30 8.77 -11.48 7.82
CA THR A 30 7.44 -11.47 8.45
C THR A 30 6.35 -11.87 7.46
N ARG A 31 6.39 -11.36 6.23
CA ARG A 31 5.41 -11.69 5.17
C ARG A 31 5.46 -13.18 4.81
N LYS A 32 6.65 -13.73 4.59
CA LYS A 32 6.85 -15.16 4.30
C LYS A 32 6.25 -16.03 5.42
N LYS A 33 6.49 -15.66 6.68
CA LYS A 33 5.91 -16.37 7.83
C LYS A 33 4.38 -16.27 7.85
N LEU A 34 3.82 -15.09 7.62
CA LEU A 34 2.36 -14.90 7.58
C LEU A 34 1.70 -15.74 6.49
N TYR A 35 2.23 -15.71 5.27
CA TYR A 35 1.68 -16.53 4.17
C TYR A 35 1.82 -18.02 4.44
N SER A 36 2.93 -18.47 5.04
CA SER A 36 3.09 -19.87 5.45
C SER A 36 2.02 -20.32 6.45
N ILE A 37 1.71 -19.49 7.45
CA ILE A 37 0.66 -19.78 8.43
C ILE A 37 -0.74 -19.83 7.77
N ILE A 38 -1.02 -18.89 6.85
CA ILE A 38 -2.30 -18.87 6.11
C ILE A 38 -2.45 -20.12 5.25
N GLU A 39 -1.38 -20.57 4.59
CA GLU A 39 -1.40 -21.80 3.81
C GLU A 39 -1.59 -23.04 4.69
N LYS A 40 -0.97 -23.10 5.89
CA LYS A 40 -1.27 -24.17 6.87
C LYS A 40 -2.75 -24.18 7.25
N LEU A 41 -3.33 -23.03 7.55
CA LEU A 41 -4.78 -22.91 7.86
C LEU A 41 -5.66 -23.36 6.69
N LYS A 42 -5.27 -23.03 5.46
CA LYS A 42 -5.98 -23.44 4.24
C LYS A 42 -5.96 -24.95 4.06
N GLN A 43 -4.81 -25.58 4.24
CA GLN A 43 -4.65 -27.04 4.12
C GLN A 43 -5.36 -27.79 5.24
N GLY A 44 -5.34 -27.26 6.46
CA GLY A 44 -5.96 -27.86 7.64
C GLY A 44 -7.45 -27.56 7.84
N LYS A 45 -8.15 -26.94 6.86
CA LYS A 45 -9.50 -26.37 7.03
C LYS A 45 -10.55 -27.34 7.59
N ALA A 46 -10.46 -28.63 7.25
CA ALA A 46 -11.36 -29.67 7.75
C ALA A 46 -11.20 -29.91 9.27
N ASN A 47 -9.96 -29.87 9.76
CA ASN A 47 -9.59 -30.19 11.14
C ASN A 47 -9.35 -28.93 12.00
N SER A 48 -9.57 -27.74 11.45
CA SER A 48 -9.36 -26.48 12.17
C SER A 48 -10.36 -26.30 13.31
N SER A 49 -9.85 -25.82 14.45
CA SER A 49 -10.67 -25.39 15.58
C SER A 49 -11.50 -24.15 15.22
N ARG A 50 -12.46 -23.78 16.08
CA ARG A 50 -13.30 -22.58 15.87
C ARG A 50 -12.45 -21.31 15.77
N ALA A 51 -11.40 -21.21 16.58
CA ALA A 51 -10.50 -20.05 16.59
C ALA A 51 -9.68 -19.96 15.28
N GLU A 52 -9.17 -21.09 14.80
CA GLU A 52 -8.42 -21.17 13.54
C GLU A 52 -9.30 -20.86 12.33
N LYS A 53 -10.53 -21.37 12.30
CA LYS A 53 -11.51 -21.05 11.25
C LYS A 53 -11.83 -19.56 11.20
N LYS A 54 -11.92 -18.90 12.36
CA LYS A 54 -12.09 -17.43 12.45
C LYS A 54 -10.89 -16.70 11.84
N LEU A 55 -9.66 -17.06 12.21
CA LEU A 55 -8.46 -16.45 11.65
C LEU A 55 -8.39 -16.65 10.12
N TYR A 56 -8.66 -17.86 9.64
CA TYR A 56 -8.65 -18.13 8.20
C TYR A 56 -9.65 -17.24 7.46
N ARG A 57 -10.87 -17.06 7.98
CA ARG A 57 -11.90 -16.17 7.39
C ARG A 57 -11.44 -14.71 7.23
N ILE A 58 -10.57 -14.25 8.13
CA ILE A 58 -10.04 -12.88 8.09
C ILE A 58 -8.88 -12.79 7.10
N PHE A 59 -7.96 -13.75 7.14
CA PHE A 59 -6.68 -13.63 6.46
C PHE A 59 -6.58 -14.36 5.11
N HIS A 60 -7.55 -15.20 4.70
CA HIS A 60 -7.43 -15.98 3.47
C HIS A 60 -7.32 -15.13 2.19
N SER A 61 -7.79 -13.88 2.23
CA SER A 61 -7.69 -12.92 1.13
C SER A 61 -6.74 -11.76 1.45
N ALA A 62 -5.90 -11.90 2.47
CA ALA A 62 -4.95 -10.86 2.86
C ALA A 62 -3.93 -10.61 1.74
N ASN A 63 -3.66 -9.33 1.46
CA ASN A 63 -2.62 -8.90 0.54
C ASN A 63 -1.65 -8.00 1.29
N PHE A 64 -0.68 -8.61 1.97
CA PHE A 64 0.26 -7.89 2.81
C PHE A 64 1.20 -7.02 1.99
N GLY A 65 1.25 -5.74 2.34
CA GLY A 65 2.17 -4.78 1.74
C GLY A 65 3.63 -5.02 2.12
N ILE A 66 4.54 -4.41 1.36
CA ILE A 66 6.00 -4.57 1.50
C ILE A 66 6.58 -3.40 2.29
N HIS A 67 7.40 -3.68 3.31
CA HIS A 67 8.13 -2.67 4.07
C HIS A 67 9.65 -2.79 3.85
N PHE A 68 10.26 -1.71 3.36
CA PHE A 68 11.72 -1.54 3.31
C PHE A 68 12.18 -0.77 4.55
N ASP A 69 12.89 -1.46 5.44
CA ASP A 69 13.40 -0.91 6.70
C ASP A 69 14.63 -0.01 6.52
N LYS A 70 14.86 0.92 7.46
CA LYS A 70 15.82 2.04 7.34
C LYS A 70 17.28 1.67 7.03
N ASN A 71 17.66 0.40 7.19
CA ASN A 71 19.04 -0.08 7.04
C ASN A 71 19.26 -0.82 5.71
N LEU A 72 18.31 -0.74 4.79
CA LEU A 72 18.40 -1.37 3.48
C LEU A 72 18.83 -0.33 2.43
N GLU A 73 19.82 -0.69 1.63
CA GLU A 73 20.16 0.00 0.39
C GLU A 73 20.02 -1.02 -0.72
N THR A 74 19.11 -0.76 -1.67
CA THR A 74 18.81 -1.73 -2.73
C THR A 74 18.52 -1.02 -4.05
N ARG A 75 18.79 -1.73 -5.14
CA ARG A 75 18.45 -1.32 -6.49
C ARG A 75 17.65 -2.42 -7.17
N GLU A 76 16.36 -2.20 -7.36
CA GLU A 76 15.47 -3.22 -7.90
C GLU A 76 14.21 -2.63 -8.57
N THR A 77 13.53 -3.45 -9.36
CA THR A 77 12.23 -3.14 -9.94
C THR A 77 11.16 -3.93 -9.20
N ILE A 78 10.19 -3.23 -8.61
CA ILE A 78 9.12 -3.83 -7.81
C ILE A 78 7.79 -3.66 -8.52
N SER A 79 7.05 -4.76 -8.64
CA SER A 79 5.63 -4.74 -9.02
C SER A 79 4.81 -5.48 -7.97
N HIS A 80 3.93 -4.76 -7.27
CA HIS A 80 3.14 -5.32 -6.17
C HIS A 80 1.72 -4.76 -6.10
N SER A 81 0.70 -5.62 -6.08
CA SER A 81 -0.71 -5.21 -6.07
C SER A 81 -1.18 -4.55 -4.77
N GLY A 82 -0.37 -4.62 -3.71
CA GLY A 82 -0.65 -4.04 -2.39
C GLY A 82 0.04 -2.70 -2.14
N LYS A 83 0.19 -2.37 -0.85
CA LYS A 83 0.87 -1.15 -0.40
C LYS A 83 2.38 -1.40 -0.31
N ILE A 84 3.19 -0.40 -0.63
CA ILE A 84 4.63 -0.41 -0.40
C ILE A 84 4.97 0.75 0.53
N LYS A 85 5.75 0.46 1.57
CA LYS A 85 6.29 1.45 2.50
C LYS A 85 7.81 1.41 2.43
N ILE A 86 8.42 2.55 2.18
CA ILE A 86 9.86 2.69 2.07
C ILE A 86 10.35 3.59 3.18
N SER A 87 11.28 3.08 4.00
CA SER A 87 11.97 3.85 5.04
C SER A 87 13.49 3.92 4.80
N ALA A 88 13.96 3.38 3.67
CA ALA A 88 15.36 3.07 3.36
C ALA A 88 15.88 3.85 2.14
N LYS A 89 17.14 3.61 1.73
CA LYS A 89 17.62 4.08 0.42
C LYS A 89 17.21 3.09 -0.66
N PHE A 90 16.55 3.59 -1.70
CA PHE A 90 15.99 2.74 -2.75
C PHE A 90 16.31 3.34 -4.11
N GLU A 91 16.76 2.51 -5.04
CA GLU A 91 16.95 2.89 -6.44
C GLU A 91 16.17 1.95 -7.37
N GLY A 92 15.65 2.47 -8.49
CA GLY A 92 15.03 1.62 -9.53
C GLY A 92 13.60 2.03 -9.89
N GLU A 93 12.67 1.08 -9.85
CA GLU A 93 11.29 1.31 -10.30
C GLU A 93 10.27 0.67 -9.37
N ILE A 94 9.16 1.38 -9.13
CA ILE A 94 8.10 0.92 -8.22
C ILE A 94 6.76 1.02 -8.90
N ILE A 95 6.06 -0.11 -9.04
CA ILE A 95 4.69 -0.21 -9.49
C ILE A 95 3.87 -0.81 -8.36
N ALA A 96 2.93 -0.05 -7.79
CA ALA A 96 2.10 -0.56 -6.71
C ALA A 96 0.72 0.08 -6.60
N LYS A 97 -0.15 -0.49 -5.76
CA LYS A 97 -1.44 0.16 -5.48
C LYS A 97 -1.24 1.47 -4.72
N ALA A 98 -0.43 1.44 -3.66
CA ALA A 98 -0.10 2.65 -2.91
C ALA A 98 1.36 2.63 -2.48
N VAL A 99 2.03 3.79 -2.55
CA VAL A 99 3.42 3.95 -2.15
C VAL A 99 3.51 5.01 -1.05
N LEU A 100 4.15 4.64 0.07
CA LEU A 100 4.43 5.51 1.19
C LEU A 100 5.94 5.63 1.38
N ILE A 101 6.45 6.83 1.18
CA ILE A 101 7.87 7.15 1.37
C ILE A 101 7.97 7.85 2.72
N GLU A 102 8.59 7.19 3.69
CA GLU A 102 8.77 7.72 5.04
C GLU A 102 9.86 8.78 5.09
N LYS A 103 9.87 9.57 6.17
CA LYS A 103 10.78 10.71 6.35
C LYS A 103 12.26 10.36 6.23
N THR A 104 12.64 9.15 6.61
CA THR A 104 14.04 8.69 6.57
C THR A 104 14.45 8.11 5.22
N ALA A 105 13.51 7.98 4.28
CA ALA A 105 13.78 7.35 2.99
C ALA A 105 14.39 8.35 1.99
N SER A 106 15.29 7.83 1.16
CA SER A 106 15.83 8.52 -0.02
C SER A 106 15.63 7.61 -1.22
N VAL A 107 14.76 8.00 -2.13
CA VAL A 107 14.29 7.15 -3.23
C VAL A 107 14.72 7.75 -4.56
N ALA A 108 15.62 7.09 -5.30
CA ALA A 108 15.98 7.46 -6.67
C ALA A 108 15.29 6.49 -7.64
N ALA A 109 14.01 6.74 -7.94
CA ALA A 109 13.19 5.79 -8.68
C ALA A 109 12.05 6.44 -9.46
N ASN A 110 11.62 5.74 -10.52
CA ASN A 110 10.36 6.02 -11.18
C ASN A 110 9.22 5.29 -10.46
N ILE A 111 8.19 6.02 -10.07
CA ILE A 111 7.10 5.50 -9.23
C ILE A 111 5.78 5.59 -9.99
N ALA A 112 5.10 4.46 -10.13
CA ALA A 112 3.74 4.37 -10.66
C ALA A 112 2.80 3.77 -9.60
N ALA A 113 1.75 4.50 -9.20
CA ALA A 113 0.78 3.98 -8.25
C ALA A 113 -0.64 4.54 -8.41
N GLU A 114 -1.62 4.05 -7.64
CA GLU A 114 -2.89 4.78 -7.51
C GLU A 114 -2.69 5.99 -6.59
N VAL A 115 -2.04 5.77 -5.45
CA VAL A 115 -1.81 6.79 -4.44
C VAL A 115 -0.33 6.81 -4.02
N VAL A 116 0.27 7.99 -4.04
CA VAL A 116 1.64 8.21 -3.52
C VAL A 116 1.59 9.22 -2.38
N MET A 117 2.19 8.87 -1.24
CA MET A 117 2.41 9.80 -0.13
C MET A 117 3.92 9.90 0.15
N CYS A 118 4.48 11.07 -0.08
CA CYS A 118 5.88 11.37 0.13
C CYS A 118 6.08 12.18 1.41
N LYS A 119 6.87 11.63 2.33
CA LYS A 119 7.37 12.32 3.53
C LYS A 119 8.89 12.48 3.55
N GLY A 120 9.60 11.80 2.65
CA GLY A 120 11.07 11.78 2.57
C GLY A 120 11.57 12.45 1.29
N LYS A 121 12.64 11.92 0.71
CA LYS A 121 13.26 12.44 -0.51
C LYS A 121 13.00 11.53 -1.70
N VAL A 122 12.62 12.11 -2.84
CA VAL A 122 12.42 11.41 -4.11
C VAL A 122 13.16 12.12 -5.23
N PHE A 123 13.92 11.36 -6.01
CA PHE A 123 14.59 11.79 -7.22
C PHE A 123 14.13 10.88 -8.37
N GLY A 124 13.24 11.38 -9.22
CA GLY A 124 12.63 10.60 -10.31
C GLY A 124 11.15 10.95 -10.54
N ASP A 125 10.57 10.34 -11.56
CA ASP A 125 9.20 10.66 -11.97
C ASP A 125 8.17 9.94 -11.11
N ILE A 126 7.07 10.64 -10.77
CA ILE A 126 5.95 10.07 -10.03
C ILE A 126 4.67 10.16 -10.87
N ARG A 127 4.12 9.00 -11.23
CA ARG A 127 2.84 8.86 -11.91
C ARG A 127 1.82 8.26 -10.95
N ALA A 128 0.75 8.99 -10.65
CA ALA A 128 -0.36 8.47 -9.88
C ALA A 128 -1.69 8.59 -10.62
N THR A 129 -2.50 7.53 -10.56
CA THR A 129 -3.82 7.55 -11.21
C THR A 129 -4.91 8.21 -10.35
N HIS A 130 -4.68 8.35 -9.04
CA HIS A 130 -5.66 8.93 -8.13
C HIS A 130 -5.16 10.16 -7.38
N LYS A 131 -4.02 10.05 -6.66
CA LYS A 131 -3.56 11.12 -5.77
C LYS A 131 -2.07 11.06 -5.48
N ILE A 132 -1.43 12.23 -5.43
CA ILE A 132 -0.08 12.43 -4.88
C ILE A 132 -0.17 13.43 -3.74
N LYS A 133 0.47 13.11 -2.62
CA LYS A 133 0.60 14.01 -1.47
C LYS A 133 2.07 14.14 -1.07
N ILE A 134 2.60 15.35 -1.07
CA ILE A 134 3.93 15.67 -0.52
C ILE A 134 3.73 16.39 0.81
N THR A 135 4.25 15.82 1.90
CA THR A 135 4.09 16.39 3.25
C THR A 135 5.17 17.43 3.55
N LYS A 136 4.99 18.16 4.65
CA LYS A 136 6.02 19.06 5.18
C LYS A 136 7.39 18.34 5.29
N ASP A 137 8.46 19.06 4.95
CA ASP A 137 9.87 18.63 4.99
C ASP A 137 10.25 17.52 3.97
N ALA A 138 9.33 17.14 3.08
CA ALA A 138 9.62 16.23 1.97
C ALA A 138 10.18 16.98 0.76
N GLU A 139 11.04 16.31 -0.02
CA GLU A 139 11.69 16.85 -1.20
C GLU A 139 11.43 15.91 -2.39
N VAL A 140 10.86 16.44 -3.48
CA VAL A 140 10.66 15.69 -4.72
C VAL A 140 11.30 16.45 -5.87
N LYS A 141 12.23 15.81 -6.58
CA LYS A 141 12.83 16.30 -7.82
C LYS A 141 12.50 15.35 -8.96
N GLY A 142 11.76 15.82 -9.95
CA GLY A 142 11.29 15.02 -11.08
C GLY A 142 9.87 15.35 -11.50
N ASP A 143 9.41 14.75 -12.59
CA ASP A 143 8.11 15.10 -13.16
C ASP A 143 6.98 14.32 -12.48
N ILE A 144 5.87 15.03 -12.22
CA ILE A 144 4.69 14.50 -11.55
C ILE A 144 3.51 14.46 -12.51
N HIS A 145 2.83 13.32 -12.57
CA HIS A 145 1.57 13.14 -13.27
C HIS A 145 0.49 12.63 -12.31
N SER A 146 -0.54 13.43 -12.01
CA SER A 146 -1.65 12.99 -11.15
C SER A 146 -2.88 13.88 -11.27
N PRO A 147 -4.11 13.34 -11.28
CA PRO A 147 -5.33 14.16 -11.31
C PRO A 147 -5.60 14.91 -9.99
N ASN A 148 -4.95 14.51 -8.88
CA ASN A 148 -5.03 15.18 -7.59
C ASN A 148 -3.63 15.29 -7.00
N PHE A 149 -3.14 16.51 -6.82
CA PHE A 149 -1.82 16.79 -6.29
C PHE A 149 -1.92 17.74 -5.09
N ILE A 150 -1.43 17.29 -3.93
CA ILE A 150 -1.46 18.04 -2.68
C ILE A 150 -0.02 18.25 -2.20
N ILE A 151 0.34 19.50 -1.97
CA ILE A 151 1.63 19.90 -1.38
C ILE A 151 1.36 20.62 -0.07
N GLU A 152 1.94 20.14 1.03
CA GLU A 152 1.85 20.80 2.33
C GLU A 152 2.88 21.94 2.47
N LYS A 153 2.58 22.91 3.33
CA LYS A 153 3.50 24.01 3.64
C LYS A 153 4.84 23.47 4.16
N GLY A 154 5.94 23.88 3.52
CA GLY A 154 7.29 23.44 3.86
C GLY A 154 7.78 22.20 3.11
N ALA A 155 7.01 21.70 2.14
CA ALA A 155 7.50 20.74 1.16
C ALA A 155 8.28 21.44 0.04
N VAL A 156 9.24 20.72 -0.55
CA VAL A 156 9.99 21.14 -1.74
C VAL A 156 9.60 20.25 -2.91
N PHE A 157 9.19 20.86 -4.01
CA PHE A 157 8.92 20.19 -5.27
C PHE A 157 9.62 20.95 -6.40
N ASP A 158 10.42 20.25 -7.19
CA ASP A 158 11.16 20.77 -8.33
C ASP A 158 10.98 19.84 -9.54
N GLY A 159 10.18 20.28 -10.52
CA GLY A 159 9.85 19.49 -11.71
C GLY A 159 8.57 19.95 -12.38
N ARG A 160 8.16 19.27 -13.45
CA ARG A 160 6.91 19.57 -14.16
C ARG A 160 5.76 18.83 -13.52
N CYS A 161 4.60 19.47 -13.45
CA CYS A 161 3.37 18.84 -12.98
C CYS A 161 2.35 18.78 -14.12
N SER A 162 1.80 17.60 -14.38
CA SER A 162 0.72 17.35 -15.33
C SER A 162 -0.48 16.77 -14.59
N MET A 163 -1.60 17.49 -14.60
CA MET A 163 -2.84 17.06 -13.96
C MET A 163 -3.90 16.74 -15.01
N PRO A 164 -4.05 15.47 -15.42
CA PRO A 164 -5.06 15.09 -16.39
C PRO A 164 -6.47 15.33 -15.81
N ASN A 165 -7.32 16.01 -16.58
CA ASN A 165 -8.70 16.24 -16.18
C ASN A 165 -9.51 14.94 -16.32
N VAL A 166 -9.53 14.13 -15.26
CA VAL A 166 -10.43 12.99 -15.16
C VAL A 166 -11.83 13.56 -14.94
N LYS A 167 -12.56 13.79 -16.03
CA LYS A 167 -13.96 14.21 -15.99
C LYS A 167 -14.74 13.21 -15.12
N LYS A 168 -14.97 13.55 -13.85
CA LYS A 168 -16.04 12.90 -13.08
C LYS A 168 -17.32 13.18 -13.86
N PRO A 169 -18.17 12.19 -14.17
CA PRO A 169 -19.48 12.49 -14.72
C PRO A 169 -20.16 13.42 -13.73
N SER A 170 -20.35 14.68 -14.13
CA SER A 170 -21.00 15.65 -13.27
C SER A 170 -22.44 15.20 -13.09
N LEU A 171 -22.85 14.98 -11.84
CA LEU A 171 -24.24 14.71 -11.47
C LEU A 171 -25.18 15.76 -12.09
N LEU A 172 -24.72 17.00 -12.25
CA LEU A 172 -25.45 18.06 -12.95
C LEU A 172 -25.78 17.74 -14.42
N LEU A 173 -24.89 17.09 -15.16
CA LEU A 173 -25.16 16.67 -16.54
C LEU A 173 -26.15 15.50 -16.60
N GLN A 174 -26.21 14.67 -15.56
CA GLN A 174 -27.19 13.59 -15.42
C GLN A 174 -28.56 14.13 -15.00
N LEU A 175 -28.62 15.08 -14.07
CA LEU A 175 -29.85 15.74 -13.63
C LEU A 175 -30.49 16.58 -14.75
N GLY A 176 -29.67 17.30 -15.54
CA GLY A 176 -30.16 18.05 -16.69
C GLY A 176 -30.79 17.18 -17.78
N LYS A 177 -30.41 15.90 -17.89
CA LYS A 177 -31.04 14.92 -18.80
C LYS A 177 -32.34 14.34 -18.23
N ALA A 178 -32.46 14.23 -16.90
CA ALA A 178 -33.67 13.76 -16.24
C ALA A 178 -34.82 14.77 -16.35
N LEU A 179 -34.53 16.07 -16.20
CA LEU A 179 -35.54 17.13 -16.33
C LEU A 179 -36.08 17.32 -17.76
N LYS A 180 -35.30 16.93 -18.78
CA LYS A 180 -35.71 17.05 -20.20
C LYS A 180 -36.56 15.89 -20.71
N LYS A 181 -36.80 14.84 -19.90
CA LYS A 181 -37.58 13.65 -20.30
C LYS A 181 -39.05 13.67 -19.83
N THR A 182 -39.49 14.75 -19.19
CA THR A 182 -40.86 14.91 -18.65
C THR A 182 -41.65 16.02 -19.36
N GLY A 183 -41.26 16.40 -20.57
CA GLY A 183 -41.99 17.34 -21.42
C GLY A 183 -42.38 16.68 -22.74
#